data_AF-A0A6I4I973-F1
#
_entry.id   AF-A0A6I4I973-F1
#
_cell.length_a   1.000
_cell.length_b   1.000
_cell.length_c   1.000
_cell.angle_alpha   90.00
_cell.angle_beta   90.00
_cell.angle_gamma   90.00
#
_symmetry.space_group_name_H-M   'P 1'
#
loop_
_entity.id
_entity.type
_entity.pdbx_description
1 polymer ?
#
loop_
_entity_poly.entity_id
_entity_poly.type
_entity_poly.pdbx_seq_one_letter_code
_entity_poly.pdbx_strand_id
1 'polypeptide(L)'
;MKTLYDSFLQWIAGTTWGHFIAGASEGQEDATVVRNIFIQDLYLYAMCYLLFIAAGALFYYYFMLNKRGGSGFGFKLKYWIYTLLTAALLTFTLTTLTSVATVSRFHSLHTLKYCLGLGIINALYTAALFFGTSLIVKKFSVANRTPF
;
A
#
# COMPACT_ATOMS: atom_id res chain seq x y z
N MET A 1 -14.31 0.86 6.63
CA MET A 1 -13.04 0.67 5.88
C MET A 1 -13.25 0.73 4.37
N LYS A 2 -14.16 -0.07 3.77
CA LYS A 2 -14.42 -0.03 2.32
C LYS A 2 -14.72 1.38 1.77
N THR A 3 -15.47 2.20 2.49
CA THR A 3 -15.86 3.54 2.04
C THR A 3 -14.73 4.56 2.01
N LEU A 4 -13.84 4.62 3.01
CA LEU A 4 -12.72 5.58 3.02
C LEU A 4 -11.67 5.25 1.96
N TYR A 5 -11.36 3.97 1.82
CA TYR A 5 -10.39 3.48 0.85
C TYR A 5 -10.86 3.71 -0.59
N ASP A 6 -12.14 3.44 -0.84
CA ASP A 6 -12.79 3.64 -2.13
C ASP A 6 -12.96 5.12 -2.48
N SER A 7 -13.34 5.97 -1.52
CA SER A 7 -13.42 7.42 -1.72
C SER A 7 -12.06 8.03 -2.01
N PHE A 8 -11.02 7.60 -1.30
CA PHE A 8 -9.68 8.13 -1.53
C PHE A 8 -9.12 7.68 -2.88
N LEU A 9 -9.43 6.45 -3.31
CA LEU A 9 -9.07 5.98 -4.65
C LEU A 9 -9.75 6.82 -5.74
N GLN A 10 -11.06 7.06 -5.62
CA GLN A 10 -11.81 7.87 -6.58
C GLN A 10 -11.31 9.31 -6.64
N TRP A 11 -10.86 9.86 -5.49
CA TRP A 11 -10.23 11.16 -5.43
C TRP A 11 -8.89 11.19 -6.19
N ILE A 12 -8.00 10.21 -5.98
CA ILE A 12 -6.73 10.13 -6.72
C ILE A 12 -6.96 9.88 -8.22
N ALA A 13 -7.94 9.05 -8.57
CA ALA A 13 -8.30 8.78 -9.96
C ALA A 13 -8.96 10.00 -10.65
N GLY A 14 -9.44 10.97 -9.87
CA GLY A 14 -10.14 12.17 -10.33
C GLY A 14 -11.55 11.91 -10.88
N THR A 15 -12.12 10.73 -10.62
CA THR A 15 -13.45 10.35 -11.10
C THR A 15 -14.07 9.27 -10.23
N THR A 16 -15.38 9.38 -10.00
CA THR A 16 -16.14 8.38 -9.24
C THR A 16 -16.44 7.15 -10.09
N TRP A 17 -16.68 6.01 -9.45
CA TRP A 17 -17.11 4.81 -10.16
C TRP A 17 -18.40 5.02 -10.95
N GLY A 18 -19.31 5.86 -10.46
CA GLY A 18 -20.53 6.24 -11.18
C GLY A 18 -20.24 6.97 -12.49
N HIS A 19 -19.34 7.96 -12.46
CA HIS A 19 -18.93 8.69 -13.68
C HIS A 19 -18.09 7.82 -14.62
N PHE A 20 -17.24 6.95 -14.08
CA PHE A 20 -16.50 5.97 -14.87
C PHE A 20 -17.41 5.03 -15.65
N ILE A 21 -18.43 4.47 -14.99
CA ILE A 21 -19.40 3.57 -15.63
C ILE A 21 -20.25 4.35 -16.64
N ALA A 22 -20.77 5.53 -16.26
CA ALA A 22 -21.58 6.35 -17.16
C ALA A 22 -20.82 6.77 -18.44
N GLY A 23 -19.51 7.02 -18.31
CA GLY A 23 -18.64 7.38 -19.43
C GLY A 23 -18.29 6.22 -20.38
N ALA A 24 -18.59 4.97 -20.02
CA ALA A 24 -18.25 3.80 -20.81
C ALA A 24 -19.26 3.47 -21.94
N SER A 25 -20.39 4.20 -22.04
CA SER A 25 -21.47 4.00 -23.02
C SER A 25 -21.85 2.53 -23.26
N GLU A 26 -21.42 1.92 -24.36
CA GLU A 26 -21.70 0.52 -24.74
C GLU A 26 -20.92 -0.49 -23.86
N GLY A 27 -19.85 -0.06 -23.19
CA GLY A 27 -19.01 -0.86 -22.29
C GLY A 27 -19.39 -0.76 -20.79
N GLN A 28 -20.64 -0.40 -20.47
CA GLN A 28 -21.09 -0.24 -19.07
C GLN A 28 -21.00 -1.52 -18.24
N GLU A 29 -21.27 -2.68 -18.85
CA GLU A 29 -21.14 -3.97 -18.18
C GLU A 29 -19.68 -4.23 -17.79
N ASP A 30 -18.75 -4.05 -18.73
CA ASP A 30 -17.32 -4.21 -18.49
C ASP A 30 -16.80 -3.22 -17.43
N ALA A 31 -17.24 -1.97 -17.47
CA ALA A 31 -16.89 -0.97 -16.46
C ALA A 31 -17.40 -1.36 -15.07
N THR A 32 -18.59 -1.96 -14.99
CA THR A 32 -19.16 -2.48 -13.74
C THR A 32 -18.36 -3.68 -13.23
N VAL A 33 -17.94 -4.57 -14.13
CA VAL A 33 -17.08 -5.71 -13.80
C VAL A 33 -15.74 -5.23 -13.26
N VAL A 34 -15.11 -4.25 -13.90
CA VAL A 34 -13.86 -3.63 -13.41
C VAL A 34 -14.04 -3.07 -12.00
N ARG A 35 -15.09 -2.27 -11.76
CA ARG A 35 -15.39 -1.76 -10.41
C ARG A 35 -15.49 -2.90 -9.39
N ASN A 36 -16.20 -3.97 -9.74
CA ASN A 36 -16.40 -5.09 -8.83
C ASN A 36 -15.07 -5.82 -8.53
N ILE A 37 -14.21 -6.02 -9.53
CA ILE A 37 -12.85 -6.57 -9.35
C ILE A 37 -12.06 -5.71 -8.35
N PHE A 38 -12.13 -4.38 -8.47
CA PHE A 38 -11.46 -3.49 -7.53
C PHE A 38 -11.98 -3.70 -6.09
N ILE A 39 -13.30 -3.67 -5.91
CA ILE A 39 -13.94 -3.69 -4.59
C ILE A 39 -13.87 -5.08 -3.91
N GLN A 40 -13.95 -6.15 -4.68
CA GLN A 40 -14.02 -7.53 -4.18
C GLN A 40 -12.63 -8.15 -4.02
N ASP A 41 -11.76 -7.97 -5.02
CA ASP A 41 -10.49 -8.69 -5.09
C ASP A 41 -9.29 -7.77 -4.80
N LEU A 42 -9.12 -6.71 -5.60
CA LEU A 42 -7.88 -5.91 -5.54
C LEU A 42 -7.70 -5.21 -4.20
N TYR A 43 -8.76 -4.73 -3.57
CA TYR A 43 -8.67 -4.13 -2.23
C TYR A 43 -8.19 -5.15 -1.18
N LEU A 44 -8.63 -6.40 -1.29
CA LEU A 44 -8.19 -7.47 -0.39
C LEU A 44 -6.71 -7.80 -0.66
N TYR A 45 -6.34 -8.03 -1.92
CA TYR A 45 -4.95 -8.34 -2.28
C TYR A 45 -3.98 -7.23 -1.86
N ALA A 46 -4.36 -5.98 -2.11
CA ALA A 46 -3.56 -4.83 -1.75
C ALA A 46 -3.38 -4.71 -0.22
N MET A 47 -4.44 -4.97 0.55
CA MET A 47 -4.36 -5.02 2.01
C MET A 47 -3.45 -6.17 2.50
N CYS A 48 -3.51 -7.34 1.88
CA CYS A 48 -2.61 -8.45 2.18
C CYS A 48 -1.14 -8.10 1.90
N TYR A 49 -0.84 -7.52 0.73
CA TYR A 49 0.51 -7.08 0.39
C TYR A 49 1.04 -6.06 1.39
N LEU A 50 0.24 -5.05 1.70
CA LEU A 50 0.58 -4.03 2.69
C LEU A 50 0.96 -4.65 4.05
N LEU A 51 0.11 -5.55 4.58
CA LEU A 51 0.35 -6.13 5.90
C LEU A 51 1.60 -7.00 5.90
N PHE A 52 1.77 -7.84 4.87
CA PHE A 52 2.91 -8.73 4.76
C PHE A 52 4.23 -7.97 4.59
N ILE A 53 4.25 -6.95 3.72
CA ILE A 53 5.43 -6.13 3.46
C ILE A 53 5.76 -5.28 4.69
N ALA A 54 4.77 -4.66 5.34
CA ALA A 54 5.01 -3.89 6.56
C ALA A 54 5.57 -4.77 7.69
N ALA A 55 4.99 -5.95 7.92
CA ALA A 55 5.49 -6.90 8.92
C ALA A 55 6.90 -7.38 8.60
N GLY A 56 7.17 -7.75 7.34
CA GLY A 56 8.50 -8.16 6.87
C GLY A 56 9.53 -7.04 7.01
N ALA A 57 9.16 -5.80 6.69
CA ALA A 57 10.02 -4.63 6.82
C ALA A 57 10.35 -4.33 8.29
N LEU A 58 9.37 -4.40 9.19
CA LEU A 58 9.60 -4.23 10.64
C LEU A 58 10.52 -5.31 11.17
N PHE A 59 10.26 -6.58 10.82
CA PHE A 59 11.09 -7.70 11.22
C PHE A 59 12.54 -7.52 10.74
N TYR A 60 12.70 -7.18 9.46
CA TYR A 60 14.00 -6.94 8.85
C TYR A 60 14.75 -5.79 9.52
N TYR A 61 14.07 -4.67 9.77
CA TYR A 61 14.70 -3.52 10.43
C TYR A 61 15.12 -3.84 11.87
N TYR A 62 14.19 -4.30 12.70
CA TYR A 62 14.42 -4.44 14.13
C TYR A 62 15.28 -5.66 14.51
N PHE A 63 15.20 -6.76 13.76
CA PHE A 63 15.84 -8.03 14.12
C PHE A 63 17.01 -8.41 13.21
N MET A 64 16.95 -8.13 11.90
CA MET A 64 18.01 -8.52 10.95
C MET A 64 19.09 -7.46 10.79
N LEU A 65 18.71 -6.21 10.51
CA LEU A 65 19.66 -5.12 10.32
C LEU A 65 20.31 -4.68 11.63
N ASN A 66 19.58 -4.77 12.74
CA ASN A 66 20.06 -4.48 14.07
C ASN A 66 20.29 -5.78 14.85
N LYS A 67 21.22 -6.63 14.38
CA LYS A 67 21.59 -8.00 14.85
C LYS A 67 21.82 -8.21 16.37
N ARG A 68 21.57 -7.22 17.21
CA ARG A 68 21.73 -7.28 18.67
C ARG A 68 20.54 -6.73 19.47
N GLY A 69 19.35 -6.57 18.87
CA GLY A 69 18.13 -6.25 19.64
C GLY A 69 18.25 -5.04 20.57
N GLY A 70 19.04 -4.02 20.18
CA GLY A 70 19.28 -2.84 21.02
C GLY A 70 20.35 -3.00 22.12
N SER A 71 21.12 -4.10 22.18
CA SER A 71 22.23 -4.24 23.13
C SER A 71 23.41 -3.35 22.70
N GLY A 72 23.39 -2.09 23.16
CA GLY A 72 24.54 -1.18 23.20
C GLY A 72 24.75 -0.26 22.00
N PHE A 73 24.14 -0.53 20.84
CA PHE A 73 24.20 0.36 19.68
C PHE A 73 22.77 0.74 19.27
N GLY A 74 22.44 2.02 19.42
CA GLY A 74 21.11 2.55 19.11
C GLY A 74 20.68 2.29 17.66
N PHE A 75 19.38 2.36 17.45
CA PHE A 75 18.81 2.17 16.13
C PHE A 75 19.28 3.27 15.17
N LYS A 76 19.52 2.89 13.92
CA LYS A 76 20.05 3.81 12.90
C LYS A 76 18.91 4.36 12.06
N LEU A 77 18.66 5.67 12.17
CA LEU A 77 17.64 6.38 11.40
C LEU A 77 17.81 6.19 9.88
N LYS A 78 19.05 6.19 9.37
CA LYS A 78 19.29 5.98 7.92
C LYS A 78 18.70 4.67 7.41
N TYR A 79 18.88 3.57 8.15
CA TYR A 79 18.36 2.26 7.77
C TYR A 79 16.85 2.18 7.97
N TRP A 80 16.32 2.95 8.91
CA TRP A 80 14.88 3.05 9.12
C TRP A 80 14.22 3.72 7.91
N ILE A 81 14.76 4.85 7.46
CA ILE A 81 14.28 5.59 6.28
C ILE A 81 14.37 4.69 5.03
N TYR A 82 15.52 4.03 4.81
CA TYR A 82 15.66 3.12 3.66
C TYR A 82 14.65 1.98 3.73
N THR A 83 14.43 1.39 4.90
CA THR A 83 13.46 0.28 5.04
C THR A 83 12.03 0.77 4.79
N LEU A 84 11.64 1.95 5.31
CA LEU A 84 10.34 2.55 5.03
C LEU A 84 10.14 2.79 3.53
N LEU A 85 11.11 3.45 2.89
CA LEU A 85 11.01 3.81 1.47
C LEU A 85 10.97 2.57 0.58
N THR A 86 11.82 1.57 0.86
CA THR A 86 11.80 0.29 0.12
C THR A 86 10.50 -0.46 0.33
N ALA A 87 9.96 -0.51 1.55
CA ALA A 87 8.68 -1.17 1.83
C ALA A 87 7.51 -0.46 1.12
N ALA A 88 7.46 0.87 1.18
CA ALA A 88 6.44 1.66 0.50
C ALA A 88 6.53 1.50 -1.02
N LEU A 89 7.74 1.55 -1.61
CA LEU A 89 7.95 1.38 -3.05
C LEU A 89 7.60 -0.05 -3.49
N LEU A 90 8.01 -1.07 -2.75
CA LEU A 90 7.67 -2.46 -3.06
C LEU A 90 6.16 -2.67 -3.03
N THR A 91 5.48 -2.11 -2.03
CA THR A 91 4.02 -2.20 -1.94
C THR A 91 3.33 -1.47 -3.08
N PHE A 92 3.82 -0.28 -3.45
CA PHE A 92 3.35 0.46 -4.62
C PHE A 92 3.46 -0.40 -5.89
N THR A 93 4.65 -0.95 -6.15
CA THR A 93 4.95 -1.72 -7.36
C THR A 93 4.10 -2.98 -7.43
N LEU A 94 4.06 -3.79 -6.36
CA LEU A 94 3.30 -5.04 -6.36
C LEU A 94 1.80 -4.79 -6.51
N THR A 95 1.26 -3.83 -5.76
CA THR A 95 -0.16 -3.48 -5.86
C THR A 95 -0.52 -3.00 -7.26
N THR A 96 0.30 -2.11 -7.84
CA THR A 96 0.05 -1.56 -9.18
C THR A 96 0.13 -2.65 -10.24
N LEU A 97 1.18 -3.49 -10.22
CA LEU A 97 1.36 -4.56 -11.19
C LEU A 97 0.25 -5.60 -11.11
N THR A 98 -0.13 -6.04 -9.90
CA THR A 98 -1.25 -6.99 -9.72
C THR A 98 -2.56 -6.36 -10.19
N SER A 99 -2.80 -5.08 -9.91
CA SER A 99 -4.00 -4.37 -10.38
C SER A 99 -4.08 -4.35 -11.89
N VAL A 100 -3.00 -3.90 -12.56
CA VAL A 100 -2.91 -3.84 -14.02
C VAL A 100 -3.08 -5.22 -14.65
N ALA A 101 -2.44 -6.25 -14.09
CA ALA A 101 -2.56 -7.61 -14.58
C ALA A 101 -4.02 -8.12 -14.51
N THR A 102 -4.71 -7.85 -13.40
CA THR A 102 -6.08 -8.31 -13.16
C THR A 102 -7.10 -7.65 -14.09
N VAL A 103 -6.89 -6.37 -14.45
CA VAL A 103 -7.81 -5.63 -15.32
C VAL A 103 -7.31 -5.49 -16.76
N SER A 104 -6.22 -6.18 -17.11
CA SER A 104 -5.56 -6.08 -18.43
C SER A 104 -6.48 -6.38 -19.62
N ARG A 105 -7.45 -7.28 -19.44
CA ARG A 105 -8.47 -7.61 -20.45
C ARG A 105 -9.41 -6.47 -20.81
N PHE A 106 -9.46 -5.41 -19.99
CA PHE A 106 -10.32 -4.24 -20.17
C PHE A 106 -9.53 -2.98 -20.58
N HIS A 107 -8.49 -3.14 -21.39
CA HIS A 107 -7.57 -2.05 -21.76
C HIS A 107 -8.26 -0.83 -22.39
N SER A 108 -9.41 -1.01 -23.04
CA SER A 108 -10.23 0.04 -23.64
C SER A 108 -10.81 1.02 -22.61
N LEU A 109 -10.92 0.62 -21.34
CA LEU A 109 -11.51 1.41 -20.27
C LEU A 109 -10.50 2.31 -19.53
N HIS A 110 -9.24 2.42 -19.98
CA HIS A 110 -8.22 3.32 -19.43
C HIS A 110 -8.09 3.28 -17.88
N THR A 111 -8.07 2.08 -17.30
CA THR A 111 -8.11 1.82 -15.85
C THR A 111 -6.82 2.15 -15.08
N LEU A 112 -5.79 2.63 -15.77
CA LEU A 112 -4.45 2.88 -15.20
C LEU A 112 -4.46 3.85 -14.01
N LYS A 113 -5.31 4.90 -14.08
CA LYS A 113 -5.43 5.88 -12.99
C LYS A 113 -5.86 5.23 -11.66
N TYR A 114 -6.79 4.29 -11.73
CA TYR A 114 -7.24 3.51 -10.57
C TYR A 114 -6.15 2.55 -10.09
N CYS A 115 -5.43 1.89 -10.99
CA CYS A 115 -4.33 0.99 -10.61
C CYS A 115 -3.21 1.75 -9.88
N LEU A 116 -2.79 2.90 -10.42
CA LEU A 116 -1.78 3.76 -9.81
C LEU A 116 -2.27 4.33 -8.48
N GLY A 117 -3.52 4.82 -8.44
CA GLY A 117 -4.12 5.33 -7.21
C GLY A 117 -4.12 4.29 -6.10
N LEU A 118 -4.47 3.04 -6.42
CA LEU A 118 -4.44 1.96 -5.45
C LEU A 118 -3.01 1.70 -4.96
N GLY A 119 -2.02 1.69 -5.86
CA GLY A 119 -0.61 1.63 -5.49
C GLY A 119 -0.18 2.73 -4.52
N ILE A 120 -0.53 3.99 -4.81
CA ILE A 120 -0.18 5.15 -3.97
C ILE A 120 -0.78 5.02 -2.57
N ILE A 121 -2.06 4.67 -2.47
CA ILE A 121 -2.75 4.53 -1.18
C ILE A 121 -2.07 3.47 -0.33
N ASN A 122 -1.72 2.31 -0.91
CA ASN A 122 -1.05 1.26 -0.15
C ASN A 122 0.38 1.61 0.23
N ALA A 123 1.10 2.36 -0.60
CA ALA A 123 2.41 2.86 -0.23
C ALA A 123 2.34 3.79 0.99
N LEU A 124 1.38 4.71 0.99
CA LEU A 124 1.13 5.62 2.11
C LEU A 124 0.71 4.87 3.37
N TYR A 125 -0.21 3.91 3.25
CA TYR A 125 -0.66 3.13 4.40
C TYR A 125 0.43 2.20 4.92
N THR A 126 1.30 1.67 4.06
CA THR A 126 2.48 0.88 4.48
C THR A 126 3.44 1.75 5.27
N ALA A 127 3.75 2.95 4.77
CA ALA A 127 4.62 3.90 5.48
C ALA A 127 4.01 4.31 6.83
N ALA A 128 2.70 4.60 6.87
CA ALA A 128 1.98 4.94 8.09
C ALA A 128 1.95 3.79 9.09
N LEU A 129 1.71 2.55 8.65
CA LEU A 129 1.72 1.35 9.49
C LEU A 129 3.12 1.05 10.03
N PHE A 130 4.14 1.13 9.18
CA PHE A 130 5.53 0.94 9.57
C PHE A 130 5.95 1.98 10.62
N PHE A 131 5.61 3.26 10.39
CA PHE A 131 5.84 4.35 11.34
C PHE A 131 5.05 4.17 12.64
N GLY A 132 3.74 3.94 12.56
CA GLY A 132 2.91 3.74 13.76
C GLY A 132 3.38 2.56 14.61
N THR A 133 3.72 1.43 14.00
CA THR A 133 4.19 0.24 14.73
C THR A 133 5.56 0.46 15.36
N SER A 134 6.44 1.15 14.66
CA SER A 134 7.78 1.41 15.16
C SER A 134 7.74 2.34 16.42
N LEU A 135 6.71 3.20 16.60
CA LEU A 135 6.49 4.02 17.82
C LEU A 135 6.13 3.14 19.00
N ILE A 136 5.31 2.11 18.75
CA ILE A 136 4.95 1.10 19.74
C ILE A 136 6.21 0.32 20.12
N VAL A 137 6.99 -0.15 19.15
CA VAL A 137 8.25 -0.87 19.40
C VAL A 137 9.22 -0.04 20.23
N LYS A 138 9.34 1.27 19.95
CA LYS A 138 10.16 2.16 20.77
C LYS A 138 9.72 2.23 22.20
N LYS A 139 8.41 2.40 22.44
CA LYS A 139 7.86 2.53 23.79
C LYS A 139 8.29 1.35 24.69
N PHE A 140 8.47 0.17 24.11
CA PHE A 140 8.91 -1.03 24.82
C PHE A 140 10.42 -1.32 24.69
N SER A 141 11.17 -0.50 23.95
CA SER A 141 12.60 -0.70 23.74
C SER A 141 13.44 0.04 24.78
N VAL A 142 14.51 -0.62 25.25
CA VAL A 142 15.51 -0.05 26.18
C VAL A 142 16.54 0.83 25.46
N ALA A 143 16.53 0.89 24.12
CA ALA A 143 17.52 1.63 23.35
C ALA A 143 17.27 3.16 23.39
N ASN A 144 18.30 3.95 23.71
CA ASN A 144 18.17 5.42 23.90
C ASN A 144 18.42 6.28 22.65
N ARG A 145 18.98 5.74 21.55
CA ARG A 145 19.20 6.48 20.28
C ARG A 145 18.36 5.86 19.13
N THR A 146 17.75 6.71 18.29
CA THR A 146 16.37 6.58 17.77
C THR A 146 16.10 5.72 16.52
N PRO A 147 14.89 5.14 16.47
CA PRO A 147 14.11 4.98 15.25
C PRO A 147 12.66 5.39 15.52
N PHE A 148 12.51 6.55 16.18
CA PHE A 148 11.40 7.04 17.05
C PHE A 148 10.99 6.07 18.13
#